data_AF-A0A3L7VRA1-F1
#
_entry.id   AF-A0A3L7VRA1-F1
#
_cell.length_a   1.000
_cell.length_b   1.000
_cell.length_c   1.000
_cell.angle_alpha   90.00
_cell.angle_beta   90.00
_cell.angle_gamma   90.00
#
_symmetry.space_group_name_H-M   'P 1'
#
loop_
_entity.id
_entity.type
_entity.pdbx_description
1 polymer ?
#
loop_
_entity_poly.entity_id
_entity_poly.type
_entity_poly.pdbx_seq_one_letter_code
_entity_poly.pdbx_strand_id
1 'polypeptide(L)'
;MSLTDNPDQPVFILFRRATIMTYSVKTTRRTFFFALVACVAVAPQALAQDATSKQTTDPDDSTPKDEYSKARRELMVQAMEKYSVIVDGNVDKPAILESSTLLRYSNPLGDVADGLLSVYSTGPGERPAVLANMYVHGAVLNGLAMQAFADIHPGKVELVRGERSVWSPGTRYSKFATLPDGPDPSDNPALRLSQIKNMAARFEIIDGFREPNSEPSPHVLRMMSRPTYRYGKPDGEIIDGALFTYVVATDPEACLLIEIHRKGDVTSWEYMVLPMTIYSLEAKLDGNTVWTKPEAIVFGDPVAPFYTSSYRGDPGEATFRALLPKE
;
A
#
# COMPACT_ATOMS: atom_id res chain seq x y z
N MET A 1 48.91 35.87 -34.06
CA MET A 1 48.21 37.07 -33.59
C MET A 1 47.08 36.57 -32.71
N SER A 2 47.18 36.92 -31.42
CA SER A 2 46.45 36.37 -30.28
C SER A 2 45.20 37.20 -29.98
N LEU A 3 44.39 36.68 -29.04
CA LEU A 3 43.39 37.33 -28.17
C LEU A 3 41.92 37.18 -28.61
N THR A 4 40.95 36.78 -27.78
CA THR A 4 40.90 36.19 -26.42
C THR A 4 39.45 35.82 -26.12
N ASP A 5 39.28 34.79 -25.28
CA ASP A 5 38.08 34.46 -24.53
C ASP A 5 37.61 35.62 -23.62
N ASN A 6 36.30 35.73 -23.41
CA ASN A 6 35.69 36.60 -22.41
C ASN A 6 34.79 35.78 -21.47
N PRO A 7 35.19 35.53 -20.21
CA PRO A 7 34.39 34.85 -19.22
C PRO A 7 33.93 35.85 -18.15
N ASP A 8 32.81 36.55 -18.36
CA ASP A 8 32.18 37.37 -17.30
C ASP A 8 30.72 37.75 -17.63
N GLN A 9 29.81 36.77 -17.62
CA GLN A 9 28.37 37.06 -17.46
C GLN A 9 27.75 36.22 -16.34
N PRO A 10 27.24 36.85 -15.27
CA PRO A 10 26.45 36.14 -14.27
C PRO A 10 25.03 35.90 -14.79
N VAL A 11 24.63 34.63 -14.82
CA VAL A 11 23.24 34.20 -15.05
C VAL A 11 22.44 34.51 -13.79
N PHE A 12 21.55 35.50 -13.86
CA PHE A 12 20.57 35.79 -12.81
C PHE A 12 19.46 34.71 -12.83
N ILE A 13 19.54 33.75 -11.90
CA ILE A 13 18.44 32.85 -11.57
C ILE A 13 17.54 33.55 -10.54
N LEU A 14 16.36 33.99 -10.97
CA LEU A 14 15.30 34.48 -10.10
C LEU A 14 14.72 33.32 -9.27
N PHE A 15 15.18 33.17 -8.03
CA PHE A 15 14.46 32.41 -7.01
C PHE A 15 13.28 33.25 -6.50
N ARG A 16 12.05 32.88 -6.88
CA ARG A 16 10.85 33.35 -6.18
C ARG A 16 10.83 32.72 -4.78
N ARG A 17 11.09 33.53 -3.76
CA ARG A 17 10.81 33.21 -2.35
C ARG A 17 9.30 33.02 -2.18
N ALA A 18 8.89 31.80 -1.81
CA ALA A 18 7.58 31.57 -1.22
C ALA A 18 7.61 32.11 0.22
N THR A 19 6.82 33.15 0.48
CA THR A 19 6.61 33.68 1.82
C THR A 19 5.79 32.67 2.61
N ILE A 20 6.43 31.97 3.55
CA ILE A 20 5.73 31.16 4.56
C ILE A 20 5.12 32.14 5.57
N MET A 21 3.80 32.27 5.54
CA MET A 21 3.02 33.01 6.53
C MET A 21 2.95 32.16 7.81
N THR A 22 3.79 32.47 8.79
CA THR A 22 3.70 31.89 10.14
C THR A 22 2.60 32.61 10.93
N TYR A 23 1.46 31.95 11.11
CA TYR A 23 0.45 32.40 12.07
C TYR A 23 0.89 32.02 13.49
N SER A 24 1.32 33.02 14.26
CA SER A 24 1.58 32.89 15.69
C SER A 24 0.25 32.95 16.45
N VAL A 25 -0.25 31.79 16.89
CA VAL A 25 -1.38 31.70 17.82
C VAL A 25 -0.83 31.88 19.24
N LYS A 26 -1.18 33.01 19.88
CA LYS A 26 -0.89 33.26 21.30
C LYS A 26 -1.86 32.45 22.15
N THR A 27 -1.40 31.36 22.74
CA THR A 27 -2.16 30.56 23.69
C THR A 27 -2.21 31.25 25.05
N THR A 28 -3.38 31.76 25.44
CA THR A 28 -3.63 32.32 26.77
C THR A 28 -3.76 31.19 27.80
N ARG A 29 -2.78 31.07 28.70
CA ARG A 29 -2.84 30.20 29.89
C ARG A 29 -3.90 30.72 30.86
N ARG A 30 -4.97 29.95 31.09
CA ARG A 30 -5.85 30.12 32.25
C ARG A 30 -5.48 29.10 33.32
N THR A 31 -4.95 29.62 34.42
CA THR A 31 -4.66 28.90 35.66
C THR A 31 -5.99 28.57 36.35
N PHE A 32 -6.32 27.30 36.55
CA PHE A 32 -7.37 26.87 37.47
C PHE A 32 -6.73 26.16 38.67
N PHE A 33 -6.93 26.77 39.84
CA PHE A 33 -6.69 26.17 41.15
C PHE A 33 -7.70 25.04 41.38
N PHE A 34 -7.23 23.86 41.77
CA PHE A 34 -8.08 22.87 42.44
C PHE A 34 -7.49 22.56 43.81
N ALA A 35 -8.32 22.79 44.83
CA ALA A 35 -8.06 22.47 46.22
C ALA A 35 -8.22 20.96 46.45
N LEU A 36 -7.30 20.44 47.25
CA LEU A 36 -7.20 19.06 47.71
C LEU A 36 -8.03 18.88 49.00
N VAL A 37 -8.96 17.92 49.05
CA VAL A 37 -9.47 17.34 50.31
C VAL A 37 -9.75 15.83 50.16
N ALA A 38 -8.87 15.07 50.80
CA ALA A 38 -8.97 13.81 51.56
C ALA A 38 -10.03 12.69 51.28
N CYS A 39 -9.46 11.50 51.03
CA CYS A 39 -9.65 10.18 51.70
C CYS A 39 -11.01 9.48 51.74
N VAL A 40 -11.10 8.29 51.11
CA VAL A 40 -11.51 7.00 51.73
C VAL A 40 -10.86 5.83 50.96
N ALA A 41 -10.30 4.86 51.68
CA ALA A 41 -9.78 3.59 51.18
C ALA A 41 -10.89 2.51 51.11
N VAL A 42 -10.78 1.53 50.20
CA VAL A 42 -10.97 0.06 50.43
C VAL A 42 -11.11 -0.72 49.11
N ALA A 43 -10.39 -1.85 49.06
CA ALA A 43 -10.51 -3.09 48.29
C ALA A 43 -10.00 -3.20 46.83
N PRO A 44 -9.23 -4.27 46.52
CA PRO A 44 -8.88 -4.65 45.15
C PRO A 44 -10.01 -5.48 44.54
N GLN A 45 -10.71 -4.93 43.54
CA GLN A 45 -11.53 -5.75 42.66
C GLN A 45 -10.69 -6.20 41.47
N ALA A 46 -10.26 -7.46 41.55
CA ALA A 46 -9.92 -8.25 40.38
C ALA A 46 -11.19 -8.42 39.53
N LEU A 47 -11.39 -7.51 38.59
CA LEU A 47 -12.29 -7.73 37.47
C LEU A 47 -11.46 -8.40 36.37
N ALA A 48 -11.51 -9.74 36.38
CA ALA A 48 -11.29 -10.50 35.16
C ALA A 48 -12.31 -9.99 34.13
N GLN A 49 -11.84 -9.14 33.22
CA GLN A 49 -12.59 -8.87 32.01
C GLN A 49 -12.58 -10.16 31.20
N ASP A 50 -13.74 -10.80 31.15
CA ASP A 50 -14.10 -11.74 30.09
C ASP A 50 -13.92 -11.02 28.75
N ALA A 51 -12.71 -11.11 28.20
CA ALA A 51 -12.43 -10.80 26.81
C ALA A 51 -13.01 -11.92 25.95
N THR A 52 -14.34 -12.01 25.91
CA THR A 52 -15.03 -12.60 24.76
C THR A 52 -14.84 -11.64 23.60
N SER A 53 -13.66 -11.70 22.98
CA SER A 53 -13.49 -11.14 21.65
C SER A 53 -14.47 -11.89 20.75
N LYS A 54 -15.54 -11.20 20.37
CA LYS A 54 -16.35 -11.60 19.22
C LYS A 54 -15.37 -11.70 18.06
N GLN A 55 -15.05 -12.94 17.71
CA GLN A 55 -14.32 -13.30 16.50
C GLN A 55 -15.13 -12.70 15.34
N THR A 56 -14.65 -11.57 14.85
CA THR A 56 -15.22 -10.83 13.74
C THR A 56 -15.15 -11.72 12.51
N THR A 57 -16.29 -11.90 11.87
CA THR A 57 -16.46 -12.63 10.62
C THR A 57 -15.50 -12.10 9.55
N ASP A 58 -14.86 -13.02 8.83
CA ASP A 58 -14.03 -12.81 7.64
C ASP A 58 -14.76 -11.95 6.56
N PRO A 59 -14.02 -11.33 5.61
CA PRO A 59 -14.26 -10.01 5.02
C PRO A 59 -15.34 -9.91 3.92
N ASP A 60 -16.35 -10.78 3.91
CA ASP A 60 -17.43 -10.66 2.91
C ASP A 60 -18.34 -9.44 3.16
N ASP A 61 -18.29 -8.85 4.36
CA ASP A 61 -19.17 -7.77 4.76
C ASP A 61 -18.69 -6.35 4.36
N SER A 62 -17.48 -6.21 3.80
CA SER A 62 -16.91 -4.91 3.41
C SER A 62 -17.17 -4.50 1.96
N THR A 63 -17.82 -5.36 1.16
CA THR A 63 -18.26 -5.00 -0.19
C THR A 63 -19.32 -3.90 -0.09
N PRO A 64 -19.16 -2.74 -0.75
CA PRO A 64 -20.21 -1.74 -0.81
C PRO A 64 -21.50 -2.37 -1.34
N LYS A 65 -22.62 -2.18 -0.64
CA LYS A 65 -23.90 -2.85 -0.93
C LYS A 65 -24.91 -1.96 -1.64
N ASP A 66 -24.52 -0.74 -2.03
CA ASP A 66 -25.39 0.16 -2.78
C ASP A 66 -25.55 -0.27 -4.24
N GLU A 67 -26.62 0.20 -4.88
CA GLU A 67 -26.96 -0.16 -6.27
C GLU A 67 -25.87 0.22 -7.29
N TYR A 68 -25.01 1.19 -6.98
CA TYR A 68 -23.92 1.64 -7.87
C TYR A 68 -22.63 0.84 -7.67
N SER A 69 -22.54 0.04 -6.60
CA SER A 69 -21.37 -0.78 -6.26
C SER A 69 -20.87 -1.63 -7.43
N LYS A 70 -21.76 -2.30 -8.15
CA LYS A 70 -21.36 -3.14 -9.29
C LYS A 70 -20.78 -2.29 -10.42
N ALA A 71 -21.43 -1.18 -10.78
CA ALA A 71 -20.98 -0.28 -11.84
C ALA A 71 -19.63 0.37 -11.51
N ARG A 72 -19.41 0.76 -10.24
CA ARG A 72 -18.11 1.29 -9.81
C ARG A 72 -17.00 0.25 -9.95
N ARG A 73 -17.25 -0.99 -9.51
CA ARG A 73 -16.28 -2.09 -9.66
C ARG A 73 -15.93 -2.31 -11.13
N GLU A 74 -16.93 -2.39 -12.00
CA GLU A 74 -16.72 -2.59 -13.45
C GLU A 74 -15.89 -1.43 -14.04
N LEU A 75 -16.18 -0.19 -13.67
CA LEU A 75 -15.41 0.97 -14.10
C LEU A 75 -13.97 0.96 -13.56
N MET A 76 -13.74 0.53 -12.31
CA MET A 76 -12.37 0.39 -11.76
C MET A 76 -11.56 -0.65 -12.52
N VAL A 77 -12.16 -1.79 -12.84
CA VAL A 77 -11.49 -2.84 -13.63
C VAL A 77 -11.15 -2.30 -15.02
N GLN A 78 -12.11 -1.70 -15.73
CA GLN A 78 -11.88 -1.09 -17.04
C GLN A 78 -10.80 0.00 -16.99
N ALA A 79 -10.78 0.81 -15.93
CA ALA A 79 -9.78 1.85 -15.73
C ALA A 79 -8.37 1.27 -15.57
N MET A 80 -8.22 0.16 -14.85
CA MET A 80 -6.94 -0.51 -14.66
C MET A 80 -6.51 -1.32 -15.89
N GLU A 81 -7.43 -1.91 -16.66
CA GLU A 81 -7.11 -2.62 -17.91
C GLU A 81 -6.45 -1.73 -18.98
N LYS A 82 -6.52 -0.40 -18.82
CA LYS A 82 -5.83 0.56 -19.70
C LYS A 82 -4.32 0.60 -19.50
N TYR A 83 -3.84 -0.01 -18.41
CA TYR A 83 -2.42 -0.07 -18.11
C TYR A 83 -1.82 -1.42 -18.49
N SER A 84 -0.54 -1.40 -18.78
CA SER A 84 0.31 -2.58 -18.86
C SER A 84 1.65 -2.26 -18.18
N VAL A 85 2.41 -3.30 -17.84
CA VAL A 85 3.73 -3.13 -17.22
C VAL A 85 4.78 -3.78 -18.10
N ILE A 86 5.74 -3.00 -18.58
CA ILE A 86 6.93 -3.52 -19.26
C ILE A 86 7.93 -3.94 -18.18
N VAL A 87 8.37 -5.20 -18.26
CA VAL A 87 9.31 -5.79 -17.31
C VAL A 87 10.64 -6.00 -18.01
N ASP A 88 11.73 -5.47 -17.44
CA ASP A 88 13.09 -5.53 -18.00
C ASP A 88 13.19 -5.09 -19.47
N GLY A 89 12.33 -4.17 -19.90
CA GLY A 89 12.27 -3.68 -21.28
C GLY A 89 11.65 -4.66 -22.28
N ASN A 90 11.07 -5.77 -21.82
CA ASN A 90 10.41 -6.75 -22.69
C ASN A 90 9.00 -6.28 -23.07
N VAL A 91 8.90 -5.63 -24.23
CA VAL A 91 7.63 -5.12 -24.77
C VAL A 91 6.74 -6.20 -25.38
N ASP A 92 7.30 -7.37 -25.73
CA ASP A 92 6.55 -8.46 -26.36
C ASP A 92 5.77 -9.30 -25.34
N LYS A 93 6.18 -9.26 -24.06
CA LYS A 93 5.54 -9.97 -22.96
C LYS A 93 5.29 -9.03 -21.77
N PRO A 94 4.43 -8.01 -21.92
CA PRO A 94 4.08 -7.13 -20.82
C PRO A 94 3.34 -7.90 -19.72
N ALA A 95 3.46 -7.43 -18.48
CA ALA A 95 2.58 -7.83 -17.42
C ALA A 95 1.23 -7.14 -17.59
N ILE A 96 0.15 -7.91 -17.55
CA ILE A 96 -1.23 -7.45 -17.71
C ILE A 96 -1.98 -7.63 -16.41
N LEU A 97 -3.09 -6.90 -16.25
CA LEU A 97 -3.94 -6.99 -15.07
C LEU A 97 -4.46 -8.42 -14.89
N GLU A 98 -4.31 -8.97 -13.69
CA GLU A 98 -4.94 -10.24 -13.35
C GLU A 98 -6.47 -10.10 -13.31
N SER A 99 -7.16 -11.03 -13.98
CA SER A 99 -8.61 -10.96 -14.22
C SER A 99 -9.46 -11.06 -12.95
N SER A 100 -8.92 -11.63 -11.87
CA SER A 100 -9.59 -11.70 -10.59
C SER A 100 -9.28 -10.47 -9.74
N THR A 101 -10.34 -9.77 -9.31
CA THR A 101 -10.25 -8.86 -8.18
C THR A 101 -9.69 -9.60 -6.97
N LEU A 102 -8.55 -9.15 -6.44
CA LEU A 102 -7.92 -9.81 -5.29
C LEU A 102 -8.58 -9.40 -3.97
N LEU A 103 -8.85 -8.10 -3.82
CA LEU A 103 -9.55 -7.56 -2.67
C LEU A 103 -10.41 -6.39 -3.09
N ARG A 104 -11.62 -6.34 -2.55
CA ARG A 104 -12.50 -5.18 -2.61
C ARG A 104 -12.68 -4.64 -1.20
N TYR A 105 -12.65 -3.33 -1.05
CA TYR A 105 -12.62 -2.71 0.26
C TYR A 105 -13.31 -1.34 0.29
N SER A 106 -13.51 -0.83 1.49
CA SER A 106 -13.84 0.56 1.77
C SER A 106 -13.13 1.03 3.05
N ASN A 107 -13.07 2.33 3.25
CA ASN A 107 -12.44 2.94 4.43
C ASN A 107 -13.21 4.19 4.87
N PRO A 108 -14.20 4.04 5.77
CA PRO A 108 -14.94 5.19 6.28
C PRO A 108 -14.06 6.21 7.03
N LEU A 109 -12.90 5.80 7.57
CA LEU A 109 -11.98 6.71 8.26
C LEU A 109 -11.22 7.61 7.28
N GLY A 110 -10.89 7.09 6.10
CA GLY A 110 -10.17 7.79 5.03
C GLY A 110 -11.08 8.39 3.94
N ASP A 111 -12.40 8.44 4.17
CA ASP A 111 -13.40 8.79 3.15
C ASP A 111 -13.25 7.93 1.86
N VAL A 112 -12.86 6.66 1.95
CA VAL A 112 -12.82 5.75 0.78
C VAL A 112 -14.16 5.01 0.71
N ALA A 113 -14.95 5.34 -0.31
CA ALA A 113 -16.27 4.74 -0.51
C ALA A 113 -16.18 3.33 -1.11
N ASP A 114 -15.22 3.09 -2.00
CA ASP A 114 -15.05 1.82 -2.71
C ASP A 114 -13.61 1.75 -3.23
N GLY A 115 -13.00 0.58 -3.16
CA GLY A 115 -11.62 0.36 -3.57
C GLY A 115 -11.35 -1.07 -3.99
N LEU A 116 -10.29 -1.24 -4.76
CA LEU A 116 -9.94 -2.48 -5.42
C LEU A 116 -8.42 -2.66 -5.44
N LEU A 117 -7.96 -3.79 -4.90
CA LEU A 117 -6.59 -4.24 -5.03
C LEU A 117 -6.49 -5.32 -6.11
N SER A 118 -5.51 -5.19 -7.00
CA SER A 118 -5.17 -6.18 -8.01
C SER A 118 -3.66 -6.20 -8.25
N VAL A 119 -3.20 -7.08 -9.15
CA VAL A 119 -1.80 -7.20 -9.56
C VAL A 119 -1.69 -7.23 -11.07
N TYR A 120 -0.50 -6.86 -11.57
CA TYR A 120 -0.10 -7.10 -12.96
C TYR A 120 0.89 -8.25 -12.99
N SER A 121 0.66 -9.26 -13.83
CA SER A 121 1.53 -10.43 -13.97
C SER A 121 1.82 -10.73 -15.44
N THR A 122 2.93 -11.39 -15.73
CA THR A 122 3.27 -11.82 -17.10
C THR A 122 2.56 -13.11 -17.53
N GLY A 123 1.67 -13.62 -16.68
CA GLY A 123 0.88 -14.81 -16.92
C GLY A 123 0.26 -15.37 -15.63
N PRO A 124 -0.78 -16.22 -15.76
CA PRO A 124 -1.46 -16.80 -14.61
C PRO A 124 -0.50 -17.57 -13.70
N GLY A 125 -0.54 -17.26 -12.40
CA GLY A 125 0.29 -17.95 -11.39
C GLY A 125 1.77 -17.57 -11.42
N GLU A 126 2.18 -16.58 -12.24
CA GLU A 126 3.51 -15.99 -12.18
C GLU A 126 3.63 -15.01 -11.00
N ARG A 127 4.87 -14.70 -10.61
CA ARG A 127 5.14 -13.60 -9.67
C ARG A 127 4.57 -12.29 -10.25
N PRO A 128 3.77 -11.53 -9.48
CA PRO A 128 3.35 -10.20 -9.87
C PRO A 128 4.54 -9.29 -10.18
N ALA A 129 4.43 -8.46 -11.21
CA ALA A 129 5.39 -7.42 -11.47
C ALA A 129 5.10 -6.16 -10.64
N VAL A 130 3.82 -5.83 -10.47
CA VAL A 130 3.33 -4.62 -9.80
C VAL A 130 2.07 -4.95 -9.01
N LEU A 131 1.98 -4.41 -7.81
CA LEU A 131 0.74 -4.32 -7.02
C LEU A 131 0.02 -3.04 -7.39
N ALA A 132 -1.30 -3.10 -7.56
CA ALA A 132 -2.08 -1.97 -8.00
C ALA A 132 -3.35 -1.80 -7.18
N ASN A 133 -3.65 -0.55 -6.89
CA ASN A 133 -4.82 -0.16 -6.15
C ASN A 133 -5.55 0.97 -6.87
N MET A 134 -6.86 0.89 -6.91
CA MET A 134 -7.76 1.87 -7.48
C MET A 134 -8.89 2.09 -6.48
N TYR A 135 -9.16 3.34 -6.12
CA TYR A 135 -10.21 3.65 -5.16
C TYR A 135 -10.87 4.98 -5.45
N VAL A 136 -12.10 5.13 -4.95
CA VAL A 136 -12.87 6.36 -5.06
C VAL A 136 -13.23 6.85 -3.67
N HIS A 137 -13.00 8.13 -3.45
CA HIS A 137 -13.41 8.77 -2.22
C HIS A 137 -14.92 9.05 -2.17
N GLY A 138 -15.44 9.23 -0.96
CA GLY A 138 -16.84 9.57 -0.71
C GLY A 138 -17.15 11.04 -0.95
N ALA A 139 -18.10 11.54 -0.16
CA ALA A 139 -18.62 12.90 -0.30
C ALA A 139 -17.58 13.96 0.12
N VAL A 140 -16.71 13.67 1.09
CA VAL A 140 -15.76 14.66 1.63
C VAL A 140 -14.78 15.10 0.55
N LEU A 141 -14.28 14.16 -0.25
CA LEU A 141 -13.40 14.44 -1.40
C LEU A 141 -14.14 14.34 -2.74
N ASN A 142 -15.47 14.42 -2.72
CA ASN A 142 -16.32 14.63 -3.88
C ASN A 142 -16.11 13.60 -5.02
N GLY A 143 -15.93 12.32 -4.66
CA GLY A 143 -15.71 11.26 -5.65
C GLY A 143 -14.37 11.33 -6.36
N LEU A 144 -13.35 11.91 -5.73
CA LEU A 144 -11.98 11.85 -6.21
C LEU A 144 -11.56 10.38 -6.36
N ALA A 145 -11.28 9.98 -7.60
CA ALA A 145 -10.72 8.68 -7.89
C ALA A 145 -9.19 8.75 -7.86
N MET A 146 -8.59 7.78 -7.20
CA MET A 146 -7.16 7.67 -6.99
C MET A 146 -6.68 6.29 -7.43
N GLN A 147 -5.42 6.22 -7.84
CA GLN A 147 -4.74 5.01 -8.19
C GLN A 147 -3.35 5.00 -7.55
N ALA A 148 -2.90 3.83 -7.13
CA ALA A 148 -1.59 3.64 -6.55
C ALA A 148 -0.94 2.34 -7.03
N PHE A 149 0.40 2.37 -7.19
CA PHE A 149 1.17 1.24 -7.69
C PHE A 149 2.48 1.08 -6.90
N ALA A 150 2.83 -0.16 -6.61
CA ALA A 150 4.07 -0.56 -5.95
C ALA A 150 4.78 -1.64 -6.76
N ASP A 151 6.11 -1.55 -6.86
CA ASP A 151 6.91 -2.47 -7.66
C ASP A 151 7.24 -3.74 -6.88
N ILE A 152 7.12 -4.89 -7.54
CA ILE A 152 7.43 -6.21 -6.95
C ILE A 152 8.61 -6.84 -7.68
N HIS A 153 8.63 -6.72 -9.00
CA HIS A 153 9.64 -7.35 -9.84
C HIS A 153 11.06 -6.87 -9.47
N PRO A 154 12.07 -7.75 -9.24
CA PRO A 154 13.40 -7.33 -8.80
C PRO A 154 14.19 -6.51 -9.85
N GLY A 155 13.93 -6.75 -11.14
CA GLY A 155 14.43 -5.98 -12.28
C GLY A 155 13.54 -4.78 -12.63
N LYS A 156 13.82 -4.08 -13.73
CA LYS A 156 13.14 -2.81 -14.10
C LYS A 156 11.66 -3.02 -14.39
N VAL A 157 10.84 -2.06 -13.96
CA VAL A 157 9.41 -2.00 -14.29
C VAL A 157 9.10 -0.64 -14.89
N GLU A 158 8.19 -0.63 -15.86
CA GLU A 158 7.63 0.58 -16.45
C GLU A 158 6.12 0.38 -16.63
N LEU A 159 5.33 1.21 -15.97
CA LEU A 159 3.89 1.28 -16.12
C LEU A 159 3.55 2.17 -17.31
N VAL A 160 2.80 1.61 -18.26
CA VAL A 160 2.43 2.25 -19.53
C VAL A 160 0.92 2.34 -19.63
N ARG A 161 0.39 3.46 -20.14
CA ARG A 161 -1.01 3.64 -20.53
C ARG A 161 -1.07 4.07 -21.99
N GLY A 162 -1.58 3.20 -22.87
CA GLY A 162 -1.46 3.40 -24.32
C GLY A 162 0.00 3.41 -24.76
N GLU A 163 0.46 4.47 -25.42
CA GLU A 163 1.86 4.65 -25.83
C GLU A 163 2.70 5.45 -24.82
N ARG A 164 2.09 5.87 -23.70
CA ARG A 164 2.72 6.79 -22.74
C ARG A 164 3.26 6.03 -21.53
N SER A 165 4.55 6.23 -21.26
CA SER A 165 5.16 5.91 -19.96
C SER A 165 4.55 6.78 -18.85
N VAL A 166 3.96 6.15 -17.84
CA VAL A 166 3.29 6.81 -16.72
C VAL A 166 4.18 6.82 -15.49
N TRP A 167 4.85 5.70 -15.21
CA TRP A 167 5.68 5.52 -14.03
C TRP A 167 6.79 4.49 -14.29
N SER A 168 8.01 4.84 -13.94
CA SER A 168 9.18 3.96 -13.97
C SER A 168 10.04 4.33 -12.75
N PRO A 169 9.94 3.60 -11.63
CA PRO A 169 10.57 4.00 -10.37
C PRO A 169 12.09 4.12 -10.52
N GLY A 170 12.64 5.29 -10.19
CA GLY A 170 14.09 5.53 -10.22
C GLY A 170 14.81 4.93 -9.01
N THR A 171 14.07 4.71 -7.92
CA THR A 171 14.50 4.05 -6.68
C THR A 171 13.37 3.19 -6.15
N ARG A 172 13.61 2.38 -5.10
CA ARG A 172 12.61 1.45 -4.55
C ARG A 172 12.61 1.52 -3.03
N TYR A 173 11.43 1.41 -2.44
CA TYR A 173 11.30 1.14 -1.01
C TYR A 173 11.53 -0.34 -0.69
N SER A 174 11.16 -1.23 -1.60
CA SER A 174 11.00 -2.65 -1.32
C SER A 174 12.09 -3.48 -2.00
N LYS A 175 12.62 -4.47 -1.27
CA LYS A 175 13.59 -5.45 -1.77
C LYS A 175 13.33 -6.80 -1.10
N PHE A 176 13.65 -7.88 -1.80
CA PHE A 176 13.63 -9.20 -1.19
C PHE A 176 14.76 -9.34 -0.16
N ALA A 177 14.42 -9.97 0.96
CA ALA A 177 15.35 -10.33 2.02
C ALA A 177 15.10 -11.77 2.45
N THR A 178 16.16 -12.45 2.89
CA THR A 178 16.03 -13.80 3.45
C THR A 178 15.23 -13.76 4.75
N LEU A 179 14.27 -14.67 4.89
CA LEU A 179 13.48 -14.84 6.10
C LEU A 179 14.23 -15.76 7.08
N PRO A 180 14.66 -15.26 8.26
CA PRO A 180 15.40 -16.06 9.23
C PRO A 180 14.50 -17.08 9.94
N ASP A 181 15.09 -18.23 10.30
CA ASP A 181 14.43 -19.27 11.10
C ASP A 181 13.15 -19.82 10.46
N GLY A 182 13.08 -19.85 9.12
CA GLY A 182 12.03 -20.54 8.39
C GLY A 182 12.22 -22.07 8.46
N PRO A 183 11.15 -22.87 8.58
CA PRO A 183 11.25 -24.33 8.51
C PRO A 183 11.65 -24.76 7.10
N ASP A 184 12.14 -25.98 6.92
CA ASP A 184 12.33 -26.50 5.55
C ASP A 184 11.00 -26.48 4.77
N PRO A 185 10.97 -25.98 3.53
CA PRO A 185 9.77 -26.00 2.70
C PRO A 185 9.18 -27.40 2.59
N SER A 186 7.89 -27.53 2.88
CA SER A 186 7.21 -28.82 2.71
C SER A 186 7.03 -29.17 1.23
N ASP A 187 7.15 -30.44 0.88
CA ASP A 187 6.78 -30.91 -0.46
C ASP A 187 5.25 -30.88 -0.70
N ASN A 188 4.44 -30.82 0.37
CA ASN A 188 2.98 -30.73 0.28
C ASN A 188 2.51 -29.26 0.16
N PRO A 189 1.82 -28.88 -0.93
CA PRO A 189 1.35 -27.51 -1.15
C PRO A 189 0.44 -26.94 -0.05
N ALA A 190 -0.35 -27.78 0.62
CA ALA A 190 -1.22 -27.33 1.71
C ALA A 190 -0.41 -27.02 2.98
N LEU A 191 0.60 -27.85 3.29
CA LEU A 191 1.50 -27.61 4.42
C LEU A 191 2.40 -26.39 4.17
N ARG A 192 2.86 -26.16 2.93
CA ARG A 192 3.58 -24.93 2.56
C ARG A 192 2.76 -23.68 2.83
N LEU A 193 1.47 -23.69 2.48
CA LEU A 193 0.60 -22.55 2.77
C LEU A 193 0.50 -22.29 4.28
N SER A 194 0.41 -23.34 5.10
CA SER A 194 0.43 -23.19 6.56
C SER A 194 1.77 -22.62 7.05
N GLN A 195 2.91 -23.07 6.51
CA GLN A 195 4.22 -22.51 6.82
C GLN A 195 4.29 -21.02 6.47
N ILE A 196 3.88 -20.65 5.26
CA ILE A 196 3.81 -19.27 4.78
C ILE A 196 2.96 -18.40 5.71
N LYS A 197 1.76 -18.86 6.11
CA LYS A 197 0.89 -18.14 7.04
C LYS A 197 1.53 -17.94 8.41
N ASN A 198 2.17 -18.97 8.95
CA ASN A 198 2.85 -18.89 10.24
C ASN A 198 4.01 -17.89 10.19
N MET A 199 4.76 -17.84 9.09
CA MET A 199 5.83 -16.85 8.91
C MET A 199 5.27 -15.44 8.73
N ALA A 200 4.18 -15.26 7.98
CA ALA A 200 3.54 -13.95 7.84
C ALA A 200 3.05 -13.40 9.19
N ALA A 201 2.53 -14.27 10.07
CA ALA A 201 2.07 -13.88 11.40
C ALA A 201 3.18 -13.41 12.36
N ARG A 202 4.47 -13.61 12.03
CA ARG A 202 5.60 -13.07 12.79
C ARG A 202 5.85 -11.58 12.54
N PHE A 203 5.22 -11.02 11.51
CA PHE A 203 5.38 -9.62 11.15
C PHE A 203 4.36 -8.74 11.87
N GLU A 204 4.85 -7.62 12.39
CA GLU A 204 4.04 -6.49 12.84
C GLU A 204 4.29 -5.34 11.85
N ILE A 205 3.23 -4.80 11.24
CA ILE A 205 3.34 -3.62 10.39
C ILE A 205 2.62 -2.45 11.07
N ILE A 206 3.31 -1.32 11.18
CA ILE A 206 2.83 -0.11 11.82
C ILE A 206 2.68 0.97 10.75
N ASP A 207 1.52 1.60 10.71
CA ASP A 207 1.24 2.76 9.87
C ASP A 207 1.26 4.03 10.72
N GLY A 208 2.01 5.04 10.27
CA GLY A 208 2.07 6.37 10.86
C GLY A 208 0.97 7.32 10.36
N PHE A 209 -0.22 6.80 10.05
CA PHE A 209 -1.39 7.57 9.64
C PHE A 209 -1.60 8.78 10.56
N ARG A 210 -2.05 9.88 9.97
CA ARG A 210 -2.52 11.04 10.72
C ARG A 210 -3.69 11.71 10.03
N GLU A 211 -4.60 12.21 10.85
CA GLU A 211 -5.58 13.18 10.42
C GLU A 211 -4.90 14.49 9.98
N PRO A 212 -5.52 15.26 9.07
CA PRO A 212 -5.02 16.57 8.70
C PRO A 212 -4.84 17.48 9.93
N ASN A 213 -3.64 18.05 10.07
CA ASN A 213 -3.24 18.93 11.19
C ASN A 213 -3.12 18.24 12.57
N SER A 214 -3.04 16.92 12.61
CA SER A 214 -2.75 16.13 13.83
C SER A 214 -1.33 15.55 13.80
N GLU A 215 -0.81 15.15 14.96
CA GLU A 215 0.43 14.37 15.03
C GLU A 215 0.22 12.94 14.49
N PRO A 216 1.26 12.27 13.94
CA PRO A 216 1.23 10.84 13.62
C PRO A 216 0.69 9.99 14.76
N SER A 217 -0.32 9.18 14.47
CA SER A 217 -0.85 8.19 15.39
C SER A 217 -0.45 6.81 14.87
N PRO A 218 0.54 6.13 15.48
CA PRO A 218 0.97 4.83 14.99
C PRO A 218 -0.14 3.79 15.20
N HIS A 219 -0.54 3.12 14.12
CA HIS A 219 -1.53 2.05 14.12
C HIS A 219 -0.87 0.73 13.74
N VAL A 220 -0.94 -0.27 14.62
CA VAL A 220 -0.60 -1.64 14.25
C VAL A 220 -1.67 -2.17 13.30
N LEU A 221 -1.25 -2.50 12.08
CA LEU A 221 -2.13 -2.95 11.03
C LEU A 221 -2.57 -4.40 11.25
N ARG A 222 -3.82 -4.68 10.89
CA ARG A 222 -4.35 -6.05 10.92
C ARG A 222 -4.00 -6.76 9.62
N MET A 223 -3.34 -7.91 9.70
CA MET A 223 -3.16 -8.79 8.55
C MET A 223 -4.49 -9.48 8.18
N MET A 224 -4.77 -9.61 6.90
CA MET A 224 -5.88 -10.43 6.39
C MET A 224 -5.58 -11.93 6.59
N SER A 225 -6.59 -12.71 7.00
CA SER A 225 -6.47 -14.13 7.39
C SER A 225 -6.12 -15.07 6.22
N ARG A 226 -6.48 -14.66 5.00
CA ARG A 226 -6.22 -15.36 3.74
C ARG A 226 -5.21 -14.56 2.92
N PRO A 227 -4.29 -15.25 2.21
CA PRO A 227 -3.47 -14.56 1.25
C PRO A 227 -4.37 -13.96 0.16
N THR A 228 -4.09 -12.71 -0.16
CA THR A 228 -4.80 -11.93 -1.19
C THR A 228 -4.41 -12.42 -2.59
N TYR A 229 -3.20 -12.95 -2.75
CA TYR A 229 -2.74 -13.60 -3.98
C TYR A 229 -1.79 -14.75 -3.66
N ARG A 230 -1.81 -15.80 -4.50
CA ARG A 230 -0.89 -16.94 -4.41
C ARG A 230 -0.40 -17.32 -5.80
N TYR A 231 0.88 -17.63 -5.91
CA TYR A 231 1.56 -17.89 -7.18
C TYR A 231 2.74 -18.84 -6.96
N GLY A 232 3.47 -19.14 -8.03
CA GLY A 232 4.60 -20.05 -8.02
C GLY A 232 4.30 -21.36 -8.75
N LYS A 233 5.37 -22.08 -9.06
CA LYS A 233 5.34 -23.33 -9.82
C LYS A 233 6.25 -24.35 -9.13
N PRO A 234 5.79 -25.57 -8.83
CA PRO A 234 6.61 -26.56 -8.12
C PRO A 234 7.99 -26.83 -8.73
N ASP A 235 8.12 -26.70 -10.05
CA ASP A 235 9.32 -26.90 -10.87
C ASP A 235 10.04 -25.60 -11.26
N GLY A 236 9.53 -24.44 -10.85
CA GLY A 236 10.12 -23.13 -11.15
C GLY A 236 11.20 -22.67 -10.16
N GLU A 237 11.74 -21.48 -10.41
CA GLU A 237 12.61 -20.76 -9.46
C GLU A 237 11.84 -20.32 -8.21
N ILE A 238 10.55 -20.03 -8.35
CA ILE A 238 9.65 -19.73 -7.23
C ILE A 238 8.70 -20.90 -7.08
N ILE A 239 8.90 -21.69 -6.04
CA ILE A 239 8.13 -22.92 -5.80
C ILE A 239 6.69 -22.61 -5.37
N ASP A 240 6.56 -21.64 -4.48
CA ASP A 240 5.30 -21.17 -3.89
C ASP A 240 5.53 -19.76 -3.37
N GLY A 241 4.54 -18.89 -3.52
CA GLY A 241 4.58 -17.53 -3.03
C GLY A 241 3.18 -17.05 -2.68
N ALA A 242 3.09 -16.22 -1.64
CA ALA A 242 1.81 -15.62 -1.26
C ALA A 242 2.00 -14.16 -0.86
N LEU A 243 0.95 -13.37 -1.13
CA LEU A 243 0.83 -11.98 -0.74
C LEU A 243 -0.23 -11.86 0.36
N PHE A 244 0.12 -11.22 1.47
CA PHE A 244 -0.79 -10.90 2.57
C PHE A 244 -0.97 -9.39 2.66
N THR A 245 -2.22 -8.95 2.76
CA THR A 245 -2.55 -7.53 2.89
C THR A 245 -2.72 -7.15 4.36
N TYR A 246 -2.14 -6.02 4.74
CA TYR A 246 -2.26 -5.38 6.05
C TYR A 246 -3.13 -4.14 5.91
N VAL A 247 -4.13 -4.02 6.78
CA VAL A 247 -5.23 -3.07 6.58
C VAL A 247 -5.54 -2.20 7.78
N VAL A 248 -6.02 -0.99 7.49
CA VAL A 248 -6.87 -0.18 8.39
C VAL A 248 -8.33 -0.41 7.98
N ALA A 249 -9.15 -0.89 8.90
CA ALA A 249 -10.47 -1.45 8.59
C ALA A 249 -10.36 -2.54 7.50
N THR A 250 -10.55 -2.18 6.23
CA THR A 250 -10.31 -3.05 5.06
C THR A 250 -9.43 -2.42 3.98
N ASP A 251 -8.96 -1.18 4.17
CA ASP A 251 -8.07 -0.45 3.27
C ASP A 251 -6.66 -1.04 3.31
N PRO A 252 -6.08 -1.48 2.18
CA PRO A 252 -4.69 -1.90 2.11
C PRO A 252 -3.73 -0.74 2.39
N GLU A 253 -2.98 -0.81 3.49
CA GLU A 253 -1.92 0.17 3.79
C GLU A 253 -0.52 -0.40 3.49
N ALA A 254 -0.36 -1.73 3.60
CA ALA A 254 0.85 -2.45 3.24
C ALA A 254 0.55 -3.87 2.75
N CYS A 255 1.51 -4.48 2.05
CA CYS A 255 1.46 -5.89 1.69
C CYS A 255 2.79 -6.58 2.02
N LEU A 256 2.71 -7.84 2.44
CA LEU A 256 3.85 -8.71 2.70
C LEU A 256 3.84 -9.86 1.69
N LEU A 257 4.94 -10.04 0.97
CA LEU A 257 5.18 -11.20 0.14
C LEU A 257 6.09 -12.15 0.91
N ILE A 258 5.78 -13.44 0.86
CA ILE A 258 6.66 -14.52 1.30
C ILE A 258 6.75 -15.54 0.18
N GLU A 259 7.97 -15.94 -0.16
CA GLU A 259 8.26 -16.84 -1.27
C GLU A 259 9.25 -17.92 -0.89
N ILE A 260 9.16 -19.04 -1.59
CA ILE A 260 10.18 -20.09 -1.60
C ILE A 260 10.94 -19.98 -2.90
N HIS A 261 12.22 -19.63 -2.79
CA HIS A 261 13.13 -19.58 -3.91
C HIS A 261 13.89 -20.88 -4.00
N ARG A 262 14.11 -21.35 -5.23
CA ARG A 262 15.00 -22.46 -5.56
C ARG A 262 16.19 -21.94 -6.35
N LYS A 263 17.39 -22.26 -5.88
CA LYS A 263 18.64 -21.99 -6.59
C LYS A 263 19.49 -23.26 -6.62
N GLY A 264 19.40 -24.00 -7.72
CA GLY A 264 19.92 -25.36 -7.79
C GLY A 264 19.19 -26.26 -6.80
N ASP A 265 19.94 -26.96 -5.95
CA ASP A 265 19.39 -27.87 -4.93
C ASP A 265 19.04 -27.18 -3.60
N VAL A 266 19.28 -25.87 -3.49
CA VAL A 266 19.02 -25.09 -2.27
C VAL A 266 17.68 -24.38 -2.39
N THR A 267 16.85 -24.52 -1.37
CA THR A 267 15.62 -23.74 -1.19
C THR A 267 15.75 -22.77 -0.03
N SER A 268 15.23 -21.55 -0.19
CA SER A 268 15.22 -20.52 0.85
C SER A 268 13.90 -19.78 0.91
N TRP A 269 13.54 -19.32 2.10
CA TRP A 269 12.44 -18.39 2.29
C TRP A 269 12.93 -16.96 2.10
N GLU A 270 12.20 -16.21 1.29
CA GLU A 270 12.41 -14.78 1.12
C GLU A 270 11.11 -14.01 1.39
N TYR A 271 11.25 -12.75 1.79
CA TYR A 271 10.12 -11.86 1.99
C TYR A 271 10.39 -10.47 1.43
N MET A 272 9.31 -9.74 1.17
CA MET A 272 9.34 -8.33 0.76
C MET A 272 8.12 -7.62 1.35
N VAL A 273 8.32 -6.41 1.88
CA VAL A 273 7.23 -5.54 2.35
C VAL A 273 7.02 -4.43 1.33
N LEU A 274 5.76 -4.19 0.94
CA LEU A 274 5.34 -3.21 -0.06
C LEU A 274 4.45 -2.15 0.58
N PRO A 275 4.64 -0.86 0.24
CA PRO A 275 3.73 0.20 0.64
C PRO A 275 2.45 0.19 -0.21
N MET A 276 1.32 0.47 0.42
CA MET A 276 0.05 0.80 -0.26
C MET A 276 -0.52 2.15 0.18
N THR A 277 0.29 2.93 0.89
CA THR A 277 -0.11 4.20 1.48
C THR A 277 0.94 5.28 1.27
N ILE A 278 0.54 6.54 1.40
CA ILE A 278 1.47 7.69 1.38
C ILE A 278 2.11 7.96 2.74
N TYR A 279 1.53 7.46 3.83
CA TYR A 279 2.03 7.61 5.19
C TYR A 279 3.30 6.79 5.45
N SER A 280 3.98 7.05 6.57
CA SER A 280 5.15 6.27 6.95
C SER A 280 4.75 4.85 7.34
N LEU A 281 5.57 3.86 7.01
CA LEU A 281 5.39 2.48 7.44
C LEU A 281 6.64 1.96 8.13
N GLU A 282 6.44 1.10 9.12
CA GLU A 282 7.48 0.29 9.76
C GLU A 282 7.03 -1.16 9.77
N ALA A 283 7.90 -2.08 9.34
CA ALA A 283 7.69 -3.51 9.50
C ALA A 283 8.72 -4.08 10.47
N LYS A 284 8.23 -4.85 11.44
CA LYS A 284 9.03 -5.59 12.40
C LYS A 284 8.85 -7.09 12.20
N LEU A 285 9.92 -7.83 12.37
CA LEU A 285 9.93 -9.29 12.42
C LEU A 285 10.40 -9.72 13.81
N ASP A 286 9.54 -10.41 14.55
CA ASP A 286 9.80 -10.84 15.93
C ASP A 286 10.29 -9.69 16.83
N GLY A 287 9.67 -8.50 16.67
CA GLY A 287 9.96 -7.30 17.43
C GLY A 287 11.12 -6.44 16.90
N ASN A 288 11.88 -6.91 15.91
CA ASN A 288 12.99 -6.15 15.32
C ASN A 288 12.57 -5.45 14.04
N THR A 289 12.86 -4.15 13.92
CA THR A 289 12.61 -3.39 12.68
C THR A 289 13.45 -3.97 11.53
N VAL A 290 12.77 -4.43 10.48
CA VAL A 290 13.41 -5.02 9.29
C VAL A 290 13.22 -4.19 8.02
N TRP A 291 12.23 -3.29 8.02
CA TRP A 291 11.96 -2.41 6.89
C TRP A 291 11.25 -1.14 7.36
N THR A 292 11.56 -0.02 6.73
CA THR A 292 10.88 1.25 6.94
C THR A 292 10.66 1.97 5.63
N LYS A 293 9.60 2.77 5.59
CA LYS A 293 9.29 3.68 4.49
C LYS A 293 8.87 5.02 5.09
N PRO A 294 9.54 6.14 4.74
CA PRO A 294 9.12 7.45 5.24
C PRO A 294 7.78 7.86 4.63
N GLU A 295 7.11 8.83 5.25
CA GLU A 295 5.98 9.50 4.64
C GLU A 295 6.41 10.19 3.33
N ALA A 296 5.59 10.03 2.28
CA ALA A 296 5.85 10.56 0.96
C ALA A 296 4.53 11.02 0.32
N ILE A 297 4.13 12.26 0.61
CA ILE A 297 2.95 12.89 0.02
C ILE A 297 3.33 13.50 -1.33
N VAL A 298 3.59 12.62 -2.30
CA VAL A 298 3.95 13.01 -3.67
C VAL A 298 2.99 12.32 -4.63
N PHE A 299 2.29 13.10 -5.44
CA PHE A 299 1.31 12.61 -6.39
C PHE A 299 1.78 12.82 -7.83
N GLY A 300 1.67 11.79 -8.65
CA GLY A 300 1.94 11.83 -10.09
C GLY A 300 3.42 11.97 -10.46
N ASP A 301 4.35 11.74 -9.53
CA ASP A 301 5.78 11.72 -9.84
C ASP A 301 6.13 10.40 -10.57
N PRO A 302 6.56 10.47 -11.85
CA PRO A 302 6.79 9.29 -12.68
C PRO A 302 8.02 8.48 -12.27
N VAL A 303 8.87 8.98 -11.36
CA VAL A 303 10.08 8.26 -10.91
C VAL A 303 10.07 7.95 -9.41
N ALA A 304 9.00 8.28 -8.70
CA ALA A 304 8.88 7.99 -7.27
C ALA A 304 8.93 6.47 -7.01
N PRO A 305 9.49 6.03 -5.86
CA PRO A 305 9.54 4.62 -5.47
C PRO A 305 8.17 3.98 -5.19
N PHE A 306 7.14 4.79 -5.00
CA PHE A 306 5.73 4.38 -4.92
C PHE A 306 4.92 5.42 -5.69
N TYR A 307 4.08 4.97 -6.62
CA TYR A 307 3.29 5.88 -7.43
C TYR A 307 1.88 6.01 -6.86
N THR A 308 1.42 7.23 -6.68
CA THR A 308 0.01 7.53 -6.42
C THR A 308 -0.40 8.74 -7.25
N SER A 309 -1.62 8.75 -7.79
CA SER A 309 -2.14 9.88 -8.55
C SER A 309 -3.66 9.85 -8.60
N SER A 310 -4.27 10.99 -8.91
CA SER A 310 -5.69 11.00 -9.27
C SER A 310 -5.88 10.32 -10.61
N TYR A 311 -6.85 9.42 -10.69
CA TYR A 311 -7.23 8.81 -11.96
C TYR A 311 -7.94 9.85 -12.84
N ARG A 312 -7.54 9.91 -14.11
CA ARG A 312 -8.23 10.68 -15.15
C ARG A 312 -8.70 9.73 -16.22
N GLY A 313 -10.02 9.65 -16.38
CA GLY A 313 -10.63 8.90 -17.46
C GLY A 313 -10.35 9.50 -18.83
N ASP A 314 -10.60 8.73 -19.87
CA ASP A 314 -10.52 9.20 -21.25
C ASP A 314 -11.72 10.12 -21.57
N PRO A 315 -11.64 10.99 -22.61
CA PRO A 315 -12.77 11.81 -23.00
C PRO A 315 -14.03 10.98 -23.27
N GLY A 316 -15.12 11.32 -22.58
CA GLY A 316 -16.41 10.62 -22.70
C GLY A 316 -16.60 9.42 -21.77
N GLU A 317 -15.57 9.04 -21.01
CA GLU A 317 -15.70 8.01 -19.98
C GLU A 317 -16.57 8.49 -18.80
N ALA A 318 -17.34 7.57 -18.22
CA ALA A 318 -18.09 7.84 -17.00
C ALA A 318 -17.13 8.26 -15.87
N THR A 319 -17.54 9.25 -15.08
CA THR A 319 -16.77 9.63 -13.89
C THR A 319 -17.20 8.78 -12.69
N PHE A 320 -16.25 8.39 -11.84
CA PHE A 320 -16.57 7.70 -10.58
C PHE A 320 -17.53 8.48 -9.69
N ARG A 321 -17.43 9.82 -9.72
CA ARG A 321 -18.36 10.72 -9.02
C ARG A 321 -19.81 10.52 -9.44
N ALA A 322 -20.08 10.23 -10.71
CA ALA A 322 -21.44 9.97 -11.19
C ALA A 322 -22.02 8.64 -10.69
N LEU A 323 -21.17 7.76 -10.14
CA LEU A 323 -21.52 6.46 -9.58
C LEU A 323 -21.48 6.43 -8.05
N LEU A 324 -21.42 7.60 -7.41
CA LEU A 324 -21.64 7.72 -5.97
C LEU A 324 -23.13 7.90 -5.67
N PRO A 325 -23.61 7.38 -4.52
CA PRO A 325 -24.94 7.74 -4.02
C PRO A 325 -25.09 9.25 -3.96
N LYS A 326 -26.25 9.76 -4.40
CA LYS A 326 -26.61 11.16 -4.22
C LYS A 326 -27.12 11.34 -2.80
N GLU A 327 -26.55 12.30 -2.07
CA GLU A 327 -27.08 12.78 -0.78
C GLU A 327 -28.35 13.62 -0.96
#